data_AF-A0AAV1MAU1-F1
#
_entry.id   AF-A0AAV1MAU1-F1
#
_cell.length_a   1.000
_cell.length_b   1.000
_cell.length_c   1.000
_cell.angle_alpha   90.00
_cell.angle_beta   90.00
_cell.angle_gamma   90.00
#
_symmetry.space_group_name_H-M   'P 1'
#
loop_
_entity.id
_entity.type
_entity.pdbx_description
1 polymer ?
#
loop_
_entity_poly.entity_id
_entity_poly.type
_entity_poly.pdbx_seq_one_letter_code
_entity_poly.pdbx_strand_id
1 'polypeptide(L)'
;MECQKCKKNLAKRGSHFICQGPCQGTFHGGCVKGLTADIKNGRNRIYCNNCEDDGSEEEEQEEYSQDFTKILKDIQLKVVAIPGFKKQLDSITQSLSMLSDKYDILIVEHEQSKDKIHKLEKTIADVYVIS
;
A
#
# COMPACT_ATOMS: atom_id res chain seq x y z
N MET A 1 21.93 -8.54 44.31
CA MET A 1 21.95 -7.66 43.14
C MET A 1 21.09 -6.47 43.46
N GLU A 2 21.55 -5.25 43.18
CA GLU A 2 20.84 -4.02 43.54
C GLU A 2 20.28 -3.34 42.31
N CYS A 3 19.13 -2.68 42.46
CA CYS A 3 18.57 -1.86 41.42
C CYS A 3 19.43 -0.61 41.23
N GLN A 4 19.90 -0.37 40.02
CA GLN A 4 20.79 0.76 39.75
C GLN A 4 20.14 2.13 39.97
N LYS A 5 18.80 2.22 39.88
CA LYS A 5 18.06 3.47 40.10
C LYS A 5 17.79 3.78 41.58
N CYS A 6 17.14 2.88 42.31
CA CYS A 6 16.72 3.14 43.69
C CYS A 6 17.67 2.61 44.75
N LYS A 7 18.76 1.94 44.34
CA LYS A 7 19.77 1.31 45.20
C LYS A 7 19.22 0.30 46.21
N LYS A 8 17.99 -0.18 46.01
CA LYS A 8 17.37 -1.24 46.83
C LYS A 8 17.66 -2.61 46.25
N ASN A 9 17.70 -3.61 47.12
CA ASN A 9 17.87 -5.01 46.74
C ASN A 9 16.80 -5.49 45.74
N LEU A 10 17.24 -6.20 44.71
CA LEU A 10 16.39 -6.94 43.79
C LEU A 10 16.03 -8.28 44.42
N ALA A 11 14.78 -8.72 44.25
CA ALA A 11 14.33 -10.02 44.75
C ALA A 11 15.18 -11.16 44.16
N LYS A 12 15.56 -12.16 44.96
CA LYS A 12 16.35 -13.30 44.46
C LYS A 12 15.61 -14.16 43.43
N ARG A 13 14.28 -14.10 43.40
CA ARG A 13 13.38 -14.74 42.41
C ARG A 13 12.35 -13.71 41.96
N GLY A 14 12.28 -13.43 40.66
CA GLY A 14 11.38 -12.45 40.06
C GLY A 14 11.90 -11.92 38.73
N SER A 15 11.03 -11.31 37.92
CA SER A 15 11.41 -10.66 36.66
C SER A 15 12.07 -9.30 36.95
N HIS A 16 13.38 -9.24 36.74
CA HIS A 16 14.14 -7.98 36.74
C HIS A 16 14.32 -7.52 35.30
N PHE A 17 14.33 -6.20 35.12
CA PHE A 17 14.66 -5.63 33.82
C PHE A 17 16.18 -5.47 33.72
N ILE A 18 16.76 -6.02 32.66
CA ILE A 18 18.18 -5.86 32.34
C ILE A 18 18.26 -5.04 31.06
N CYS A 19 18.84 -3.84 31.17
CA CYS A 19 19.06 -2.98 30.02
C CYS A 19 20.14 -3.61 29.12
N GLN A 20 19.86 -3.70 27.81
CA GLN A 20 20.84 -4.14 26.81
C GLN A 20 21.67 -2.98 26.23
N GLY A 21 21.49 -1.77 26.75
CA GLY A 21 22.25 -0.58 26.34
C GLY A 21 23.59 -0.45 27.07
N PRO A 22 24.33 0.64 26.83
CA PRO A 22 25.67 0.87 27.40
C PRO A 22 25.74 0.79 28.92
N CYS A 23 24.66 1.22 29.59
CA CYS A 23 24.55 1.20 31.05
C CYS A 23 24.44 -0.22 31.64
N GLN A 24 24.07 -1.24 30.83
CA GLN A 24 23.91 -2.66 31.18
C GLN A 24 23.21 -2.90 32.54
N GLY A 25 22.32 -1.99 32.91
CA GLY A 25 21.82 -1.88 34.26
C GLY A 25 20.71 -2.86 34.58
N THR A 26 20.67 -3.32 35.83
CA THR A 26 19.54 -4.10 36.36
C THR A 26 18.62 -3.23 37.21
N PHE A 27 17.31 -3.32 36.96
CA PHE A 27 16.29 -2.47 37.56
C PHE A 27 15.05 -3.27 38.01
N HIS A 28 14.33 -2.75 39.01
CA HIS A 28 12.96 -3.21 39.27
C HIS A 28 12.04 -2.80 38.12
N GLY A 29 10.99 -3.60 37.85
CA GLY A 29 9.99 -3.27 36.82
C GLY A 29 9.37 -1.87 36.98
N GLY A 30 9.08 -1.46 38.22
CA GLY A 30 8.55 -0.12 38.53
C GLY A 30 9.59 1.00 38.59
N CYS A 31 10.89 0.69 38.53
CA CYS A 31 11.94 1.70 38.55
C CYS A 31 12.19 2.31 37.15
N VAL A 32 11.85 1.61 36.07
CA VAL A 32 11.98 2.15 34.72
C VAL A 32 10.64 2.78 34.33
N LYS A 33 10.64 4.09 34.07
CA LYS A 33 9.41 4.83 33.67
C LYS A 33 8.87 4.23 32.37
N GLY A 34 7.58 3.92 32.33
CA GLY A 34 6.90 3.33 31.17
C GLY A 34 6.98 1.79 31.05
N LEU A 35 7.97 1.15 31.67
CA LEU A 35 8.24 -0.29 31.47
C LEU A 35 7.05 -1.18 31.85
N THR A 36 6.36 -0.90 32.96
CA THR A 36 5.17 -1.68 33.35
C THR A 36 4.04 -1.54 32.33
N ALA A 37 3.89 -0.37 31.69
CA ALA A 37 2.88 -0.17 30.66
C ALA A 37 3.26 -0.90 29.36
N ASP A 38 4.55 -0.86 28.98
CA ASP A 38 5.07 -1.61 27.84
C ASP A 38 4.82 -3.12 27.99
N ILE A 39 5.13 -3.68 29.16
CA ILE A 39 4.87 -5.10 29.47
C ILE A 39 3.38 -5.43 29.35
N LYS A 40 2.49 -4.59 29.90
CA LYS A 40 1.04 -4.78 29.81
C LYS A 40 0.53 -4.71 28.37
N ASN A 41 1.17 -3.91 27.52
CA ASN A 41 0.83 -3.75 26.11
C ASN A 41 1.55 -4.74 25.18
N GLY A 42 2.25 -5.74 25.73
CA GLY A 42 2.99 -6.75 24.95
C GLY A 42 4.23 -6.22 24.24
N ARG A 43 4.71 -5.02 24.58
CA ARG A 43 5.95 -4.45 24.03
C ARG A 43 7.14 -4.94 24.86
N ASN A 44 8.08 -5.61 24.19
CA ASN A 44 9.30 -6.07 24.83
C ASN A 44 10.39 -4.98 24.76
N ARG A 45 10.37 -4.08 25.74
CA ARG A 45 11.39 -3.04 25.88
C ARG A 45 12.75 -3.68 26.22
N ILE A 46 13.83 -3.22 25.59
CA ILE A 46 15.20 -3.74 25.80
C ILE A 46 16.20 -2.69 26.32
N TYR A 47 15.86 -1.39 26.27
CA TYR A 47 16.71 -0.28 26.76
C TYR A 47 16.02 0.51 27.88
N CYS A 48 16.78 1.04 28.86
CA CYS A 48 16.24 1.91 29.92
C CYS A 48 16.39 3.39 29.54
N ASN A 49 15.56 4.25 30.14
CA ASN A 49 15.60 5.70 29.90
C ASN A 49 16.93 6.35 30.32
N ASN A 50 17.75 5.68 31.14
CA ASN A 50 19.01 6.24 31.65
C ASN A 50 20.20 5.96 30.72
N CYS A 51 19.98 5.18 29.66
CA CYS A 51 20.93 4.99 28.57
C CYS A 51 20.73 6.04 27.46
N GLU A 52 19.72 6.91 27.59
CA GLU A 52 19.36 8.00 26.66
C GLU A 52 19.34 9.33 27.42
N ASP A 53 20.50 9.80 27.89
CA ASP A 53 20.63 11.16 28.45
C ASP A 53 21.81 11.86 27.79
N ASP A 54 21.60 12.30 26.54
CA ASP A 54 22.24 13.49 25.94
C ASP A 54 21.58 13.87 24.59
N GLY A 55 20.27 14.10 24.61
CA GLY A 55 19.58 14.57 23.40
C GLY A 55 18.09 14.35 23.47
N SER A 56 17.38 15.21 24.20
CA SER A 56 15.96 15.42 23.95
C SER A 56 15.77 16.01 22.54
N GLU A 57 15.81 15.16 21.52
CA GLU A 57 15.16 15.33 20.21
C GLU A 57 13.78 14.63 20.20
N GLU A 58 13.20 14.37 21.38
CA GLU A 58 11.90 13.71 21.49
C GLU A 58 10.73 14.59 21.02
N GLU A 59 10.90 15.92 20.93
CA GLU A 59 9.86 16.81 20.39
C GLU A 59 9.80 16.82 18.85
N GLU A 60 10.91 16.57 18.15
CA GLU A 60 10.89 16.44 16.68
C GLU A 60 10.51 15.02 16.23
N GLN A 61 10.94 13.97 16.94
CA GLN A 61 10.68 12.58 16.52
C GLN A 61 9.20 12.18 16.57
N GLU A 62 8.38 12.73 17.48
CA GLU A 62 6.94 12.44 17.49
C GLU A 62 6.20 13.06 16.30
N GLU A 63 6.58 14.27 15.88
CA GLU A 63 6.01 14.94 14.71
C GLU A 63 6.39 14.20 13.41
N TYR A 64 7.68 13.88 13.24
CA TYR A 64 8.14 13.09 12.09
C TYR A 64 7.53 11.68 12.07
N SER A 65 7.37 11.02 13.22
CA SER A 65 6.76 9.67 13.32
C SER A 65 5.27 9.67 12.94
N GLN A 66 4.53 10.72 13.33
CA GLN A 66 3.14 10.90 12.88
C GLN A 66 3.06 11.17 11.37
N ASP A 67 3.99 11.96 10.83
CA ASP A 67 4.01 12.28 9.40
C ASP A 67 4.39 11.06 8.53
N PHE A 68 5.37 10.25 8.95
CA PHE A 68 5.69 8.98 8.29
C PHE A 68 4.52 8.00 8.34
N THR A 69 3.80 7.93 9.47
CA THR A 69 2.61 7.08 9.59
C THR A 69 1.51 7.51 8.62
N LYS A 70 1.33 8.82 8.42
CA LYS A 70 0.38 9.38 7.46
C LYS A 70 0.78 9.06 6.02
N ILE A 71 2.05 9.26 5.67
CA ILE A 71 2.60 8.92 4.35
C ILE A 71 2.41 7.42 4.05
N LEU A 72 2.69 6.54 5.01
CA LEU A 72 2.50 5.09 4.84
C LEU A 72 1.04 4.71 4.62
N LYS A 73 0.10 5.34 5.34
CA LYS A 73 -1.34 5.15 5.10
C LYS A 73 -1.75 5.61 3.71
N ASP A 74 -1.26 6.76 3.27
CA ASP A 74 -1.55 7.28 1.92
C ASP A 74 -0.98 6.36 0.83
N ILE A 75 0.24 5.86 1.01
CA ILE A 75 0.84 4.85 0.11
C ILE A 75 -0.03 3.59 0.09
N GLN A 76 -0.44 3.09 1.25
CA GLN A 76 -1.26 1.89 1.35
C GLN A 76 -2.61 2.08 0.63
N LEU A 77 -3.28 3.22 0.83
CA LEU A 77 -4.54 3.53 0.16
C LEU A 77 -4.38 3.57 -1.37
N LYS A 78 -3.30 4.20 -1.86
CA LYS A 78 -3.01 4.25 -3.30
C LYS A 78 -2.68 2.88 -3.88
N VAL A 79 -1.90 2.06 -3.17
CA VAL A 79 -1.53 0.71 -3.60
C VAL A 79 -2.74 -0.21 -3.65
N VAL A 80 -3.66 -0.12 -2.68
CA VAL A 80 -4.90 -0.90 -2.65
C VAL A 80 -5.83 -0.57 -3.84
N ALA A 81 -5.72 0.62 -4.42
CA ALA A 81 -6.48 0.99 -5.62
C ALA A 81 -5.95 0.34 -6.92
N ILE A 82 -4.68 -0.06 -6.97
CA ILE A 82 -4.01 -0.60 -8.18
C ILE A 82 -4.74 -1.81 -8.78
N PRO A 83 -5.16 -2.84 -8.00
CA PRO A 83 -5.94 -3.96 -8.55
C PRO A 83 -7.27 -3.52 -9.18
N GLY A 84 -7.89 -2.45 -8.67
CA GLY A 84 -9.10 -1.86 -9.23
C GLY A 84 -8.83 -1.25 -10.60
N PHE A 85 -7.77 -0.44 -10.73
CA PHE A 85 -7.35 0.12 -12.01
C PHE A 85 -6.98 -0.97 -13.02
N LYS A 86 -6.33 -2.05 -12.59
CA LYS A 86 -6.05 -3.20 -13.46
C LYS A 86 -7.34 -3.81 -14.03
N LYS A 87 -8.35 -4.06 -13.19
CA LYS A 87 -9.64 -4.59 -13.65
C LYS A 87 -10.34 -3.67 -14.65
N GLN A 88 -10.26 -2.35 -14.43
CA GLN A 88 -10.81 -1.37 -15.38
C GLN A 88 -10.07 -1.40 -16.72
N LEU A 89 -8.73 -1.49 -16.69
CA LEU A 89 -7.91 -1.60 -17.89
C LEU A 89 -8.23 -2.88 -18.68
N ASP A 90 -8.38 -4.01 -17.98
CA ASP A 90 -8.74 -5.30 -18.58
C ASP A 90 -10.11 -5.20 -19.27
N SER A 91 -11.09 -4.55 -18.62
CA SER A 91 -12.44 -4.34 -19.18
C SER A 91 -12.43 -3.41 -20.41
N ILE A 92 -11.66 -2.33 -20.38
CA ILE A 92 -11.48 -1.43 -21.52
C ILE A 92 -10.85 -2.18 -22.70
N THR A 93 -9.82 -2.98 -22.42
CA THR A 93 -9.12 -3.78 -23.43
C THR A 93 -10.08 -4.77 -24.11
N GLN A 94 -10.89 -5.48 -23.32
CA GLN A 94 -11.89 -6.39 -23.86
C GLN A 94 -12.94 -5.66 -24.70
N SER A 95 -13.38 -4.48 -24.26
CA SER A 95 -14.35 -3.66 -25.00
C SER A 95 -13.78 -3.17 -26.33
N LEU A 96 -12.51 -2.75 -26.35
CA LEU A 96 -11.81 -2.34 -27.56
C LEU A 96 -11.65 -3.51 -28.54
N SER A 97 -11.31 -4.70 -28.06
CA SER A 97 -11.23 -5.90 -28.90
C SER A 97 -12.57 -6.17 -29.59
N MET A 98 -13.68 -6.18 -28.84
CA MET A 98 -15.01 -6.41 -29.42
C MET A 98 -15.40 -5.32 -30.42
N LEU A 99 -15.03 -4.06 -30.18
CA LEU A 99 -15.29 -2.97 -31.12
C LEU A 99 -14.48 -3.12 -32.40
N SER A 100 -13.22 -3.57 -32.30
CA SER A 100 -12.38 -3.87 -33.46
C SER A 100 -13.03 -4.96 -34.32
N ASP A 101 -13.45 -6.07 -33.71
CA ASP A 101 -14.09 -7.17 -34.43
C ASP A 101 -15.37 -6.71 -35.15
N LYS A 102 -16.19 -5.87 -34.49
CA LYS A 102 -17.38 -5.28 -35.09
C LYS A 102 -17.07 -4.33 -36.24
N TYR A 103 -15.98 -3.57 -36.13
CA TYR A 103 -15.56 -2.65 -37.17
C TYR A 103 -15.11 -3.41 -38.42
N ASP A 104 -14.37 -4.51 -38.25
CA ASP A 104 -13.96 -5.36 -39.37
C ASP A 104 -15.18 -5.98 -40.09
N ILE A 105 -16.19 -6.42 -39.34
CA ILE A 105 -17.46 -6.91 -39.92
C ILE A 105 -18.14 -5.81 -40.74
N LEU A 106 -18.24 -4.59 -40.19
CA LEU A 106 -18.87 -3.46 -40.88
C LEU A 106 -18.14 -3.08 -42.17
N ILE A 107 -16.80 -3.17 -42.21
CA ILE A 107 -16.02 -2.95 -43.43
C ILE A 107 -16.43 -3.96 -44.50
N VAL A 108 -16.47 -5.25 -44.14
CA VAL A 108 -16.83 -6.32 -45.08
C VAL A 108 -18.26 -6.13 -45.59
N GLU A 109 -19.22 -5.83 -44.71
CA GLU A 109 -20.60 -5.56 -45.10
C GLU A 109 -20.73 -4.35 -46.03
N HIS A 110 -19.95 -3.29 -45.75
CA HIS A 110 -19.92 -2.10 -46.57
C HIS A 110 -19.37 -2.38 -47.98
N GLU A 111 -18.27 -3.12 -48.10
CA GLU A 111 -17.72 -3.53 -49.40
C GLU A 111 -18.72 -4.37 -50.20
N GLN A 112 -19.35 -5.36 -49.56
CA GLN A 112 -20.38 -6.18 -50.22
C GLN A 112 -21.59 -5.35 -50.67
N SER A 113 -22.00 -4.38 -49.88
CA SER A 113 -23.10 -3.47 -50.23
C SER A 113 -22.73 -2.59 -51.43
N LYS A 114 -21.52 -2.02 -51.42
CA LYS A 114 -20.99 -1.20 -52.52
C LYS A 114 -20.93 -1.98 -53.85
N ASP A 115 -20.49 -3.23 -53.80
CA ASP A 115 -20.45 -4.11 -54.96
C ASP A 115 -21.86 -4.44 -55.51
N LYS A 116 -22.84 -4.66 -54.62
CA LYS A 116 -24.23 -4.86 -55.02
C LYS A 116 -24.80 -3.63 -55.72
N ILE A 117 -24.55 -2.44 -55.17
CA ILE A 117 -24.98 -1.17 -55.78
C ILE A 117 -24.37 -1.01 -57.16
N HIS A 118 -23.06 -1.20 -57.32
CA HIS A 118 -22.40 -1.10 -58.63
C HIS A 118 -22.99 -2.07 -59.67
N LYS A 119 -23.31 -3.31 -59.27
CA LYS A 119 -23.96 -4.28 -60.17
C LYS A 119 -25.37 -3.84 -60.59
N LEU A 120 -26.12 -3.24 -59.68
CA LEU A 120 -27.45 -2.70 -59.97
C LEU A 120 -27.36 -1.49 -60.89
N GLU A 121 -26.46 -0.54 -60.62
CA GLU A 121 -26.20 0.63 -61.46
C GLU A 121 -25.82 0.21 -62.88
N LYS A 122 -24.96 -0.80 -63.02
CA LYS A 122 -24.61 -1.36 -64.33
C LYS A 122 -25.82 -1.95 -65.05
N THR A 123 -26.61 -2.78 -64.36
CA THR A 123 -27.83 -3.36 -64.94
C THR A 123 -28.80 -2.28 -65.43
N ILE A 124 -28.97 -1.21 -64.65
CA ILE A 124 -29.81 -0.07 -65.04
C ILE A 124 -29.25 0.61 -66.30
N ALA A 125 -27.95 0.90 -66.33
CA ALA A 125 -27.31 1.50 -67.50
C ALA A 125 -27.49 0.63 -68.75
N ASP A 126 -27.32 -0.68 -68.64
CA ASP A 126 -27.50 -1.61 -69.74
C ASP A 126 -28.95 -1.61 -70.28
N VAL A 127 -29.96 -1.50 -69.41
CA VAL A 127 -31.38 -1.38 -69.82
C VAL A 127 -31.63 -0.07 -70.59
N TYR A 128 -31.06 1.05 -70.12
CA TYR A 128 -31.22 2.35 -70.78
C TYR A 128 -30.46 2.47 -72.11
N VAL A 129 -29.40 1.70 -72.33
CA VAL A 129 -28.64 1.65 -73.60
C VAL A 129 -29.36 0.83 -74.68
N ILE A 130 -30.23 -0.10 -74.28
CA ILE A 130 -30.99 -0.98 -75.19
C ILE A 130 -32.38 -0.40 -75.53
N SER A 131 -32.84 0.62 -74.79
CA SER A 131 -34.12 1.33 -74.99
C SER A 131 -33.98 2.51 -75.94
#